data_AF-A0AAV1ZA67-F1
#
_entry.id   AF-A0AAV1ZA67-F1
#
_cell.length_a   1.000
_cell.length_b   1.000
_cell.length_c   1.000
_cell.angle_alpha   90.00
_cell.angle_beta   90.00
_cell.angle_gamma   90.00
#
_symmetry.space_group_name_H-M   'P 1'
#
loop_
_entity.id
_entity.type
_entity.pdbx_description
1 polymer ?
#
loop_
_entity_poly.entity_id
_entity_poly.type
_entity_poly.pdbx_seq_one_letter_code
_entity_poly.pdbx_strand_id
1 'polypeptide(L)'
;MGNGTIEFDEFLSMMSKKLQESDSETELHEAFRVFDKNGDGFISPGELRQVMTNLGEKLSDEEVEDMIKEADLDGDGLVNYKEFVLILTSAK
;
A
#
# COMPACT_ATOMS: atom_id res chain seq x y z
N MET A 1 -1.25 3.85 22.77
CA MET A 1 0.02 4.59 22.68
C MET A 1 0.54 4.32 21.30
N GLY A 2 0.34 5.24 20.35
CA GLY A 2 0.91 5.10 19.02
C GLY A 2 2.42 5.25 19.13
N ASN A 3 3.16 4.29 18.62
CA ASN A 3 4.62 4.26 18.45
C ASN A 3 5.16 5.42 17.59
N GLY A 4 4.29 6.27 17.04
CA GLY A 4 4.69 7.43 16.23
C GLY A 4 5.10 7.07 14.81
N THR A 5 4.86 5.82 14.42
CA THR A 5 5.06 5.24 13.09
C THR A 5 3.71 4.71 12.63
N ILE A 6 3.20 5.20 11.50
CA ILE A 6 1.97 4.66 10.92
C ILE A 6 2.27 3.22 10.47
N GLU A 7 1.65 2.24 11.13
CA GLU A 7 1.71 0.83 10.72
C GLU A 7 1.00 0.67 9.36
N PHE A 8 1.42 -0.28 8.52
CA PHE A 8 0.86 -0.41 7.16
C PHE A 8 -0.64 -0.65 7.14
N ASP A 9 -1.14 -1.45 8.08
CA ASP A 9 -2.57 -1.62 8.30
C ASP A 9 -3.27 -0.30 8.65
N GLU A 10 -2.64 0.54 9.46
CA GLU A 10 -3.19 1.86 9.80
C GLU A 10 -3.16 2.79 8.57
N PHE A 11 -2.10 2.72 7.76
CA PHE A 11 -2.00 3.47 6.51
C PHE A 11 -3.07 3.03 5.50
N LEU A 12 -3.22 1.73 5.29
CA LEU A 12 -4.23 1.15 4.42
C LEU A 12 -5.62 1.46 4.95
N SER A 13 -5.84 1.44 6.26
CA SER A 13 -7.10 1.84 6.88
C SER A 13 -7.40 3.32 6.62
N MET A 14 -6.39 4.21 6.71
CA MET A 14 -6.54 5.63 6.36
C MET A 14 -6.84 5.85 4.88
N MET A 15 -6.17 5.13 3.98
CA MET A 15 -6.44 5.20 2.55
C MET A 15 -7.80 4.60 2.19
N SER A 16 -8.11 3.41 2.70
CA SER A 16 -9.40 2.73 2.55
C SER A 16 -10.55 3.61 3.00
N LYS A 17 -10.42 4.25 4.17
CA LYS A 17 -11.45 5.18 4.66
C LYS A 17 -11.65 6.38 3.75
N LYS A 18 -10.57 6.95 3.20
CA LYS A 18 -10.66 8.02 2.20
C LYS A 18 -11.31 7.54 0.90
N LEU A 19 -10.94 6.35 0.43
CA LEU A 19 -11.44 5.76 -0.81
C LEU A 19 -12.91 5.29 -0.69
N GLN A 20 -13.35 4.87 0.51
CA GLN A 20 -14.77 4.54 0.78
C GLN A 20 -15.69 5.76 0.71
N GLU A 21 -15.18 6.97 1.02
CA GLU A 21 -15.98 8.20 0.85
C GLU A 21 -16.18 8.55 -0.63
N SER A 22 -15.38 7.96 -1.51
CA SER A 22 -15.30 8.26 -2.93
C SER A 22 -14.97 7.00 -3.73
N ASP A 23 -15.83 5.96 -3.61
CA ASP A 23 -15.85 4.59 -4.17
C ASP A 23 -15.65 4.47 -5.72
N SER A 24 -14.83 5.34 -6.28
CA SER A 24 -14.56 5.46 -7.69
C SER A 24 -13.33 4.63 -7.99
N GLU A 25 -13.49 3.64 -8.86
CA GLU A 25 -12.40 2.86 -9.48
C GLU A 25 -11.22 3.75 -9.93
N THR A 26 -11.54 4.97 -10.38
CA THR A 26 -10.56 6.01 -10.73
C THR A 26 -9.60 6.37 -9.58
N GLU A 27 -10.09 6.55 -8.35
CA GLU A 27 -9.23 6.93 -7.23
C GLU A 27 -8.38 5.76 -6.74
N LEU A 28 -8.91 4.53 -6.77
CA LEU A 28 -8.12 3.33 -6.50
C LEU A 28 -6.97 3.21 -7.50
N HIS A 29 -7.25 3.47 -8.77
CA HIS A 29 -6.25 3.44 -9.83
C HIS A 29 -5.23 4.59 -9.72
N GLU A 30 -5.66 5.79 -9.31
CA GLU A 30 -4.75 6.91 -9.03
C GLU A 30 -3.87 6.63 -7.81
N ALA A 31 -4.44 6.10 -6.73
CA ALA A 31 -3.69 5.69 -5.55
C ALA A 31 -2.65 4.62 -5.92
N PHE A 32 -3.04 3.60 -6.67
CA PHE A 32 -2.11 2.57 -7.15
C PHE A 32 -0.95 3.16 -7.96
N ARG A 33 -1.23 4.10 -8.87
CA ARG A 33 -0.19 4.83 -9.63
C ARG A 33 0.73 5.71 -8.79
N VAL A 34 0.32 6.09 -7.59
CA VAL A 34 1.24 6.80 -6.67
C VAL A 34 2.33 5.83 -6.20
N PHE A 35 1.98 4.56 -5.97
CA PHE A 35 2.91 3.51 -5.57
C PHE A 35 3.71 2.96 -6.75
N ASP A 36 3.04 2.50 -7.80
CA ASP A 36 3.65 1.99 -9.04
C ASP A 36 4.33 3.12 -9.82
N LYS A 37 5.62 3.36 -9.52
CA LYS A 37 6.41 4.44 -10.12
C LYS A 37 6.86 4.12 -11.52
N ASN A 38 7.14 2.84 -11.77
CA ASN A 38 7.68 2.37 -13.03
C ASN A 38 6.55 2.11 -14.07
N GLY A 39 5.30 1.98 -13.63
CA GLY A 39 4.12 1.74 -14.45
C GLY A 39 3.98 0.30 -14.94
N ASP A 40 4.57 -0.68 -14.27
CA ASP A 40 4.55 -2.10 -14.65
C ASP A 40 3.28 -2.82 -14.19
N GLY A 41 2.44 -2.17 -13.39
CA GLY A 41 1.20 -2.73 -12.85
C GLY A 41 1.37 -3.48 -11.54
N PHE A 42 2.56 -3.41 -10.93
CA PHE A 42 2.92 -4.03 -9.67
C PHE A 42 3.57 -3.01 -8.74
N ILE A 43 3.46 -3.24 -7.43
CA ILE A 43 4.15 -2.45 -6.42
C ILE A 43 5.27 -3.32 -5.88
N SER A 44 6.51 -2.92 -6.18
CA SER A 44 7.68 -3.56 -5.61
C SER A 44 7.97 -3.06 -4.18
N PRO A 45 8.71 -3.83 -3.35
CA PRO A 45 9.18 -3.38 -2.05
C PRO A 45 9.89 -2.01 -2.10
N GLY A 46 10.72 -1.81 -3.14
CA GLY A 46 11.44 -0.55 -3.34
C GLY A 46 10.52 0.64 -3.59
N GLU A 47 9.45 0.45 -4.36
CA GLU A 47 8.47 1.48 -4.66
C GLU A 47 7.62 1.84 -3.43
N LEU A 48 7.16 0.83 -2.69
CA LEU A 48 6.45 1.04 -1.43
C LEU A 48 7.29 1.87 -0.46
N ARG A 49 8.56 1.48 -0.26
CA ARG A 49 9.50 2.20 0.59
C ARG A 49 9.70 3.65 0.16
N GLN A 50 9.84 3.87 -1.14
CA GLN A 50 10.05 5.22 -1.69
C GLN A 50 8.82 6.09 -1.44
N VAL A 51 7.61 5.56 -1.59
CA VAL A 51 6.37 6.29 -1.34
C VAL A 51 6.21 6.62 0.14
N MET A 52 6.43 5.64 1.02
CA MET A 52 6.38 5.86 2.47
C MET A 52 7.39 6.90 2.93
N THR A 53 8.62 6.84 2.39
CA THR A 53 9.65 7.84 2.64
C THR A 53 9.22 9.24 2.19
N ASN A 54 8.54 9.35 1.04
CA ASN A 54 8.01 10.63 0.54
C ASN A 54 6.86 11.17 1.40
N LEU A 55 6.12 10.31 2.09
CA LEU A 55 5.06 10.66 3.04
C LEU A 55 5.61 11.05 4.42
N GLY A 56 6.92 10.90 4.64
CA GLY A 56 7.61 11.23 5.89
C GLY A 56 7.87 10.02 6.80
N GLU A 57 7.42 8.83 6.41
CA GLU A 57 7.61 7.57 7.14
C GLU A 57 8.84 6.83 6.62
N LYS A 58 9.82 6.57 7.48
CA LYS A 58 11.02 5.81 7.10
C LYS A 58 10.89 4.38 7.58
N LEU A 59 10.50 3.51 6.65
CA LEU A 59 10.48 2.08 6.89
C LEU A 59 11.86 1.46 6.68
N SER A 60 12.19 0.50 7.53
CA SER A 60 13.30 -0.42 7.36
C SER A 60 13.01 -1.46 6.28
N ASP A 61 14.04 -2.13 5.79
CA ASP A 61 13.87 -3.16 4.75
C ASP A 61 13.04 -4.34 5.28
N GLU A 62 13.16 -4.68 6.58
CA GLU A 62 12.34 -5.72 7.24
C GLU A 62 10.85 -5.32 7.29
N GLU A 63 10.55 -4.08 7.68
CA GLU A 63 9.16 -3.59 7.72
C GLU A 63 8.52 -3.61 6.33
N VAL A 64 9.24 -3.18 5.30
CA VAL A 64 8.75 -3.20 3.91
C VAL A 64 8.51 -4.63 3.44
N GLU A 65 9.41 -5.56 3.74
CA GLU A 65 9.23 -6.97 3.39
C GLU A 65 8.00 -7.56 4.07
N ASP A 66 7.79 -7.26 5.35
CA ASP A 66 6.64 -7.78 6.09
C ASP A 66 5.32 -7.23 5.52
N MET A 67 5.29 -5.94 5.16
CA MET A 67 4.14 -5.31 4.50
C MET A 67 3.81 -5.94 3.15
N ILE A 68 4.83 -6.21 2.33
CA ILE A 68 4.65 -6.87 1.05
C ILE A 68 4.11 -8.29 1.28
N LYS A 69 4.67 -9.06 2.21
CA LYS A 69 4.19 -10.42 2.52
C LYS A 69 2.73 -10.45 3.00
N GLU A 70 2.25 -9.41 3.66
CA GLU A 70 0.86 -9.33 4.10
C GLU A 70 -0.10 -9.00 2.95
N ALA A 71 0.37 -8.26 1.94
CA ALA A 71 -0.42 -7.87 0.78
C ALA A 71 -0.33 -8.83 -0.40
N ASP A 72 0.81 -9.51 -0.56
CA ASP A 72 1.12 -10.49 -1.59
C ASP A 72 0.41 -11.82 -1.28
N LEU A 73 -0.65 -12.12 -2.04
CA LEU A 73 -1.47 -13.30 -1.83
C LEU A 73 -1.09 -14.46 -2.75
N ASP A 74 -0.43 -14.16 -3.87
CA ASP A 74 0.02 -15.16 -4.83
C ASP A 74 1.48 -15.62 -4.62
N GLY A 75 2.24 -14.89 -3.80
CA GLY A 75 3.59 -15.20 -3.38
C GLY A 75 4.67 -14.80 -4.39
N ASP A 76 4.39 -13.87 -5.30
CA ASP A 76 5.34 -13.40 -6.32
C ASP A 76 6.34 -12.35 -5.80
N GLY A 77 6.15 -11.88 -4.56
CA GLY A 77 6.97 -10.87 -3.90
C GLY A 77 6.66 -9.44 -4.34
N LEU A 78 5.56 -9.24 -5.06
CA LEU A 78 5.04 -7.97 -5.53
C LEU A 78 3.56 -7.84 -5.12
N VAL A 79 3.02 -6.63 -5.24
CA VAL A 79 1.59 -6.41 -5.01
C VAL A 79 0.95 -5.92 -6.29
N ASN A 80 0.09 -6.73 -6.88
CA ASN A 80 -0.65 -6.35 -8.08
C ASN A 80 -1.88 -5.50 -7.73
N TYR A 81 -2.48 -4.86 -8.74
CA TYR A 81 -3.65 -4.00 -8.54
C TYR A 81 -4.81 -4.69 -7.81
N LYS A 82 -5.07 -5.98 -8.07
CA LYS A 82 -6.17 -6.70 -7.45
C LYS A 82 -5.91 -6.93 -5.97
N GLU A 83 -4.69 -7.30 -5.62
CA GLU A 83 -4.26 -7.47 -4.22
C GLU A 83 -4.34 -6.15 -3.47
N PHE A 84 -3.83 -5.07 -4.06
CA PHE A 84 -3.93 -3.73 -3.48
C PHE A 84 -5.38 -3.33 -3.18
N VAL A 85 -6.28 -3.50 -4.14
CA VAL A 85 -7.73 -3.23 -3.94
C VAL A 85 -8.32 -4.16 -2.90
N LEU A 86 -7.98 -5.45 -2.93
CA LEU A 86 -8.51 -6.42 -1.98
C LEU A 86 -8.09 -6.08 -0.55
N ILE A 87 -6.82 -5.70 -0.33
CA ILE A 87 -6.30 -5.30 0.97
C ILE A 87 -6.98 -4.01 1.45
N LEU A 88 -7.08 -3.00 0.58
CA LEU A 88 -7.78 -1.75 0.90
C LEU A 88 -9.26 -1.98 1.23
N THR A 89 -9.94 -2.88 0.52
CA THR A 89 -11.37 -3.15 0.76
C THR A 89 -11.62 -4.15 1.88
N SER A 90 -10.64 -4.97 2.23
CA SER A 90 -10.71 -5.96 3.33
C SER A 90 -10.36 -5.37 4.69
N ALA A 91 -9.72 -4.20 4.75
CA ALA A 91 -9.60 -3.41 5.97
C ALA A 91 -10.99 -2.92 6.42
N LYS A 92 -11.72 -3.78 7.15
CA LYS A 92 -13.08 -3.56 7.63
C LYS A 92 -13.20 -3.77 9.13
#